data_AF-A0A0Q6KDE5-F1
#
_entry.id   AF-A0A0Q6KDE5-F1
#
_cell.length_a   1.000
_cell.length_b   1.000
_cell.length_c   1.000
_cell.angle_alpha   90.00
_cell.angle_beta   90.00
_cell.angle_gamma   90.00
#
_symmetry.space_group_name_H-M   'P 1'
#
loop_
_entity.id
_entity.type
_entity.pdbx_description
1 polymer ?
#
loop_
_entity_poly.entity_id
_entity_poly.type
_entity_poly.pdbx_seq_one_letter_code
_entity_poly.pdbx_strand_id
1 'polypeptide(L)'
;MSAKLMPVSGPKMTGEVLPHGGDWFVERGDTVQLDARYVLLAEDGSLIDVRNQGYYRADSDVESRLDAGEFVDECEYHYRTAPVFQTDSEPFRWLADNQFVGMARNEGGQICIRFFWLR
;
A
#
# COMPACT_ATOMS: atom_id res chain seq x y z
N MET A 1 24.35 6.72 6.09
CA MET A 1 23.73 5.56 5.40
C MET A 1 22.49 6.09 4.72
N SER A 2 22.39 6.01 3.40
CA SER A 2 21.16 6.43 2.68
C SER A 2 20.10 5.34 2.86
N ALA A 3 18.92 5.67 3.36
CA ALA A 3 17.81 4.72 3.41
C ALA A 3 17.39 4.38 1.97
N LYS A 4 17.24 3.09 1.65
CA LYS A 4 16.70 2.67 0.35
C LYS A 4 15.21 2.98 0.33
N LEU A 5 14.80 3.89 -0.53
CA LEU A 5 13.38 4.26 -0.70
C LEU A 5 12.64 3.18 -1.48
N MET A 6 11.35 3.01 -1.18
CA MET A 6 10.51 2.01 -1.84
C MET A 6 9.93 2.62 -3.12
N PRO A 7 10.02 1.95 -4.28
CA PRO A 7 9.59 2.52 -5.54
C PRO A 7 8.06 2.53 -5.67
N VAL A 8 7.55 3.55 -6.38
CA VAL A 8 6.20 3.61 -6.94
C VAL A 8 6.34 3.51 -8.46
N SER A 9 5.58 2.60 -9.08
CA SER A 9 5.59 2.43 -10.53
C SER A 9 4.20 2.13 -11.06
N GLY A 10 3.81 2.87 -12.09
CA GLY A 10 2.55 2.67 -12.80
C GLY A 10 2.49 3.50 -14.07
N PRO A 11 1.45 3.29 -14.91
CA PRO A 11 1.33 3.95 -16.22
C PRO A 11 1.13 5.46 -16.14
N LYS A 12 0.78 6.00 -14.97
CA LYS A 12 0.48 7.42 -14.74
C LYS A 12 1.35 8.09 -13.68
N MET A 13 2.20 7.33 -12.99
CA MET A 13 3.00 7.82 -11.88
C MET A 13 4.20 6.91 -11.66
N THR A 14 5.34 7.54 -11.49
CA THR A 14 6.61 6.96 -11.03
C THR A 14 7.12 7.83 -9.89
N GLY A 15 7.79 7.21 -8.93
CA GLY A 15 8.28 7.92 -7.74
C GLY A 15 8.73 6.99 -6.65
N GLU A 16 8.67 7.46 -5.41
CA GLU A 16 9.14 6.74 -4.24
C GLU A 16 8.31 7.05 -2.99
N VAL A 17 8.25 6.09 -2.07
CA VAL A 17 7.72 6.27 -0.73
C VAL A 17 8.79 6.93 0.12
N LEU A 18 8.50 8.09 0.69
CA LEU A 18 9.42 8.76 1.61
C LEU A 18 9.58 7.94 2.90
N PRO A 19 10.72 8.03 3.60
CA PRO A 19 11.01 7.22 4.79
C PRO A 19 10.33 7.83 6.03
N HIS A 20 9.07 8.20 5.89
CA HIS A 20 8.22 8.81 6.91
C HIS A 20 6.84 8.14 6.85
N GLY A 21 6.22 8.00 8.02
CA GLY A 21 4.89 7.40 8.13
C GLY A 21 4.85 6.28 9.17
N GLY A 22 3.73 5.56 9.16
CA GLY A 22 3.49 4.43 10.04
C GLY A 22 2.15 3.77 9.74
N ASP A 23 1.92 2.61 10.34
CA ASP A 23 0.63 1.91 10.30
C ASP A 23 0.11 1.74 11.74
N TRP A 24 -1.05 2.33 12.02
CA TRP A 24 -1.74 2.23 13.31
C TRP A 24 -2.70 1.04 13.30
N PHE A 25 -2.17 -0.12 12.95
CA PHE A 25 -2.99 -1.32 12.81
C PHE A 25 -3.50 -1.83 14.17
N VAL A 26 -4.63 -2.53 14.13
CA VAL A 26 -5.25 -3.17 15.28
C VAL A 26 -5.60 -4.60 14.92
N GLU A 27 -5.15 -5.54 15.74
CA GLU A 27 -5.45 -6.97 15.60
C GLU A 27 -6.66 -7.35 16.46
N ARG A 28 -7.57 -8.15 15.89
CA ARG A 28 -8.76 -8.68 16.56
C ARG A 28 -9.01 -10.11 16.08
N GLY A 29 -8.54 -11.09 16.85
CA GLY A 29 -8.49 -12.48 16.38
C GLY A 29 -7.67 -12.56 15.10
N ASP A 30 -8.18 -13.25 14.08
CA ASP A 30 -7.49 -13.44 12.80
C ASP A 30 -7.61 -12.22 11.86
N THR A 31 -8.17 -11.11 12.33
CA THR A 31 -8.38 -9.90 11.53
C THR A 31 -7.49 -8.76 11.99
N VAL A 32 -6.67 -8.26 11.07
CA VAL A 32 -5.89 -7.03 11.24
C VAL A 32 -6.57 -5.90 10.48
N GLN A 33 -6.95 -4.84 11.20
CA GLN A 33 -7.41 -3.59 10.60
C GLN A 33 -6.23 -2.64 10.44
N LEU A 34 -6.10 -2.01 9.28
CA LEU A 34 -4.97 -1.17 8.89
C LEU A 34 -5.36 0.32 8.91
N ASP A 35 -4.42 1.19 9.27
CA ASP A 35 -4.50 2.65 9.10
C ASP A 35 -3.09 3.18 8.82
N ALA A 36 -2.59 2.90 7.62
CA ALA A 36 -1.28 3.34 7.17
C ALA A 36 -1.35 4.80 6.71
N ARG A 37 -0.35 5.59 7.11
CA ARG A 37 -0.19 7.00 6.70
C ARG A 37 1.25 7.24 6.28
N TYR A 38 1.45 7.73 5.07
CA TYR A 38 2.78 7.92 4.48
C TYR A 38 2.70 8.92 3.32
N VAL A 39 3.86 9.34 2.81
CA VAL A 39 3.96 10.31 1.72
C VAL A 39 4.69 9.70 0.53
N LEU A 40 4.13 9.90 -0.66
CA LEU A 40 4.78 9.61 -1.93
C LEU A 40 5.47 10.87 -2.46
N LEU A 41 6.67 10.72 -3.00
CA LEU A 41 7.39 11.71 -3.79
C LEU A 41 7.37 11.26 -5.25
N ALA A 42 6.69 12.01 -6.11
CA ALA A 42 6.71 11.77 -7.55
C ALA A 42 8.05 12.22 -8.16
N GLU A 43 8.40 11.69 -9.34
CA GLU A 43 9.62 12.09 -10.05
C GLU A 43 9.70 13.59 -10.39
N ASP A 44 8.56 14.27 -10.55
CA ASP A 44 8.50 15.71 -10.79
C ASP A 44 8.65 16.57 -9.51
N GLY A 45 8.83 15.92 -8.35
CA GLY A 45 8.94 16.56 -7.05
C GLY A 45 7.62 16.77 -6.30
N SER A 46 6.48 16.40 -6.89
CA SER A 46 5.17 16.51 -6.22
C SER A 46 5.08 15.59 -5.00
N LEU A 47 4.49 16.11 -3.92
CA LEU A 47 4.17 15.34 -2.72
C LEU A 47 2.70 14.91 -2.71
N ILE A 48 2.47 13.64 -2.36
CA ILE A 48 1.14 13.07 -2.22
C ILE A 48 1.04 12.41 -0.85
N ASP A 49 0.22 12.96 0.04
CA ASP A 49 -0.12 12.31 1.30
C ASP A 49 -1.08 11.16 1.04
N VAL A 50 -0.87 10.04 1.72
CA VAL A 50 -1.66 8.83 1.58
C VAL A 50 -2.15 8.39 2.95
N ARG A 51 -3.46 8.23 3.07
CA ARG A 51 -4.07 7.43 4.12
C ARG A 51 -4.64 6.16 3.51
N ASN A 52 -4.06 5.02 3.87
CA ASN A 52 -4.42 3.72 3.32
C ASN A 52 -4.99 2.80 4.41
N GLN A 53 -6.31 2.71 4.45
CA GLN A 53 -7.02 1.87 5.42
C GLN A 53 -7.44 0.56 4.78
N GLY A 54 -7.56 -0.51 5.56
CA GLY A 54 -7.90 -1.80 5.00
C GLY A 54 -7.99 -2.91 6.02
N TYR A 55 -8.01 -4.14 5.52
CA TYR A 55 -8.01 -5.34 6.34
C TYR A 55 -7.10 -6.41 5.75
N TYR A 56 -6.38 -7.06 6.66
CA TYR A 56 -5.60 -8.26 6.43
C TYR A 56 -6.18 -9.44 7.22
N ARG A 57 -6.34 -10.59 6.55
CA ARG A 57 -6.74 -11.90 7.11
C ARG A 57 -6.13 -13.00 6.26
N ALA A 58 -5.45 -13.94 6.90
CA ALA A 58 -4.96 -15.17 6.28
C ALA A 58 -5.16 -16.34 7.24
N ASP A 59 -5.43 -17.52 6.70
CA ASP A 59 -5.50 -18.75 7.49
C ASP A 59 -4.08 -19.22 7.88
N SER A 60 -3.97 -20.03 8.93
CA SER A 60 -2.65 -20.44 9.48
C SER A 60 -1.73 -21.15 8.48
N ASP A 61 -2.29 -21.88 7.51
CA ASP A 61 -1.51 -22.52 6.44
C ASP A 61 -0.90 -21.46 5.50
N VAL A 62 -1.68 -20.43 5.16
CA VAL A 62 -1.20 -19.32 4.33
C VAL A 62 -0.13 -18.52 5.07
N GLU A 63 -0.34 -18.23 6.36
CA GLU A 63 0.65 -17.55 7.20
C GLU A 63 1.98 -18.32 7.25
N SER A 64 1.92 -19.64 7.46
CA SER A 64 3.11 -20.49 7.52
C SER A 64 3.92 -20.44 6.22
N ARG A 65 3.24 -20.43 5.06
CA ARG A 65 3.87 -20.32 3.75
C ARG A 65 4.48 -18.92 3.53
N LEU A 66 3.78 -17.87 3.94
CA LEU A 66 4.27 -16.48 3.88
C LEU A 66 5.54 -16.30 4.75
N ASP A 67 5.53 -16.82 5.98
CA ASP A 67 6.66 -16.77 6.91
C ASP A 67 7.87 -17.58 6.42
N ALA A 68 7.62 -18.68 5.71
CA ALA A 68 8.66 -19.46 5.05
C ALA A 68 9.24 -18.77 3.79
N GLY A 69 8.68 -17.62 3.38
CA GLY A 69 9.10 -16.89 2.18
C GLY A 69 8.65 -17.55 0.88
N GLU A 70 7.66 -18.44 0.94
CA GLU A 70 7.07 -19.03 -0.25
C GLU A 70 6.26 -18.00 -1.05
N PHE A 71 6.13 -18.25 -2.35
CA PHE A 71 5.16 -17.52 -3.15
C PHE A 71 3.74 -17.98 -2.76
N VAL A 72 2.93 -17.03 -2.32
CA VAL A 72 1.50 -17.20 -2.08
C VAL A 72 0.75 -16.20 -2.94
N ASP A 73 -0.21 -16.66 -3.73
CA ASP A 73 -1.00 -15.77 -4.56
C ASP A 73 -1.85 -14.83 -3.69
N GLU A 74 -1.92 -13.55 -4.05
CA GLU A 74 -2.66 -12.52 -3.30
C GLU A 74 -4.20 -12.73 -3.28
N CYS A 75 -4.69 -13.73 -4.01
CA CYS A 75 -6.07 -14.22 -3.98
C CYS A 75 -6.30 -15.35 -2.96
N GLU A 76 -5.25 -15.98 -2.41
CA GLU A 76 -5.36 -17.03 -1.38
C GLU A 76 -5.69 -16.48 0.01
N TYR A 77 -5.51 -15.16 0.23
CA TYR A 77 -5.80 -14.49 1.48
C TYR A 77 -6.39 -13.10 1.23
N HIS A 78 -6.97 -12.53 2.29
CA HIS A 78 -7.62 -11.23 2.21
C HIS A 78 -6.66 -10.13 2.67
N TYR A 79 -6.02 -9.43 1.74
CA TYR A 79 -5.26 -8.22 2.02
C TYR A 79 -5.72 -7.10 1.08
N ARG A 80 -6.70 -6.31 1.54
CA ARG A 80 -7.42 -5.32 0.71
C ARG A 80 -7.47 -3.97 1.42
N THR A 81 -7.21 -2.91 0.67
CA THR A 81 -7.17 -1.54 1.21
C THR A 81 -8.00 -0.57 0.37
N ALA A 82 -8.26 0.62 0.90
CA ALA A 82 -8.95 1.73 0.26
C ALA A 82 -8.14 3.01 0.53
N PRO A 83 -7.12 3.30 -0.31
CA PRO A 83 -6.32 4.50 -0.11
C PRO A 83 -7.11 5.75 -0.49
N VAL A 84 -6.88 6.80 0.29
CA VAL A 84 -7.28 8.17 0.00
C VAL A 84 -6.01 8.99 -0.15
N PHE A 85 -5.97 9.82 -1.17
CA PHE A 85 -4.82 10.66 -1.51
C PHE A 85 -5.14 12.13 -1.26
N GLN A 86 -4.17 12.88 -0.77
CA GLN A 86 -4.23 14.33 -0.67
C GLN A 86 -3.01 14.94 -1.38
N THR A 87 -3.28 15.85 -2.32
CA THR A 87 -2.24 16.60 -3.04
C THR A 87 -2.86 17.85 -3.66
N ASP A 88 -2.07 18.92 -3.78
CA ASP A 88 -2.40 20.13 -4.53
C ASP A 88 -1.77 20.14 -5.94
N SER A 89 -0.99 19.11 -6.27
CA SER A 89 -0.33 18.97 -7.57
C SER A 89 -1.34 18.78 -8.70
N GLU A 90 -1.32 19.69 -9.67
CA GLU A 90 -2.24 19.66 -10.82
C GLU A 90 -2.10 18.38 -11.67
N PRO A 91 -0.89 17.89 -12.02
CA PRO A 91 -0.72 16.61 -12.72
C PRO A 91 -1.29 15.40 -11.98
N PHE A 92 -1.32 15.44 -10.64
CA PHE A 92 -1.77 14.34 -9.80
C PHE A 92 -3.16 14.53 -9.19
N ARG A 93 -3.91 15.56 -9.62
CA ARG A 93 -5.28 15.83 -9.13
C ARG A 93 -6.22 14.62 -9.27
N TRP A 94 -6.00 13.77 -10.28
CA TRP A 94 -6.78 12.54 -10.46
C TRP A 94 -6.66 11.56 -9.27
N LEU A 95 -5.61 11.62 -8.45
CA LEU A 95 -5.52 10.84 -7.22
C LEU A 95 -6.51 11.34 -6.15
N ALA A 96 -6.70 12.66 -6.07
CA ALA A 96 -7.60 13.30 -5.11
C ALA A 96 -9.08 13.31 -5.56
N ASP A 97 -9.34 13.12 -6.86
CA ASP A 97 -10.69 13.18 -7.44
C ASP A 97 -11.36 11.80 -7.60
N ASN A 98 -10.67 10.69 -7.33
CA ASN A 98 -11.17 9.35 -7.61
C ASN A 98 -11.07 8.42 -6.39
N GLN A 99 -11.97 7.44 -6.31
CA GLN A 99 -11.89 6.37 -5.31
C GLN A 99 -10.99 5.24 -5.79
N PHE A 100 -10.22 4.67 -4.88
CA PHE A 100 -9.30 3.58 -5.14
C PHE A 100 -9.55 2.37 -4.24
N VAL A 101 -9.10 1.21 -4.73
CA VAL A 101 -8.93 -0.02 -3.95
C VAL A 101 -7.50 -0.53 -4.14
N GLY A 102 -6.95 -1.12 -3.09
CA GLY A 102 -5.62 -1.73 -3.06
C GLY A 102 -5.70 -3.23 -2.90
N MET A 103 -4.91 -3.95 -3.72
CA MET A 103 -4.60 -5.36 -3.51
C MET A 103 -3.16 -5.46 -3.02
N ALA A 104 -3.01 -5.83 -1.75
CA ALA A 104 -1.73 -5.89 -1.08
C ALA A 104 -1.23 -7.34 -0.98
N ARG A 105 0.10 -7.49 -0.89
CA ARG A 105 0.76 -8.77 -0.69
C ARG A 105 2.13 -8.60 -0.04
N ASN A 106 2.59 -9.65 0.62
CA ASN A 106 3.97 -9.72 1.10
C ASN A 106 4.91 -10.06 -0.07
N GLU A 107 6.05 -9.38 -0.15
CA GLU A 107 7.14 -9.63 -1.08
C GLU A 107 8.48 -9.49 -0.36
N GLY A 108 9.03 -10.61 0.11
CA GLY A 108 10.34 -10.62 0.76
C GLY A 108 10.43 -9.69 1.99
N GLY A 109 9.38 -9.64 2.81
CA GLY A 109 9.31 -8.79 3.99
C GLY A 109 8.88 -7.35 3.71
N GLN A 110 8.49 -7.04 2.47
CA GLN A 110 7.91 -5.76 2.06
C GLN A 110 6.43 -5.93 1.74
N ILE A 111 5.62 -4.93 2.05
CA ILE A 111 4.23 -4.89 1.59
C ILE A 111 4.21 -4.21 0.21
N CYS A 112 3.87 -4.98 -0.82
CA CYS A 112 3.61 -4.44 -2.16
C CYS A 112 2.11 -4.26 -2.34
N ILE A 113 1.67 -3.10 -2.84
CA ILE A 113 0.25 -2.80 -3.04
C ILE A 113 0.01 -2.35 -4.48
N ARG A 114 -0.91 -3.03 -5.17
CA ARG A 114 -1.42 -2.60 -6.47
C ARG A 114 -2.70 -1.79 -6.28
N PHE A 115 -2.69 -0.54 -6.73
CA PHE A 115 -3.85 0.34 -6.65
C PHE A 115 -4.64 0.37 -7.96
N PHE A 116 -5.96 0.32 -7.83
CA PHE A 116 -6.91 0.44 -8.93
C PHE A 116 -7.88 1.56 -8.59
N TRP A 117 -8.07 2.54 -9.47
CA TRP A 117 -9.21 3.45 -9.33
C TRP A 117 -10.50 2.74 -9.76
N LEU A 118 -11.62 3.17 -9.18
CA LEU A 118 -12.94 2.77 -9.59
C LEU A 118 -13.48 3.77 -10.62
N ARG A 119 -14.23 3.29 -11.62
CA ARG A 119 -14.92 4.10 -12.62
C ARG A 119 -16.43 3.91 -12.51
#